data_AF-A0A3S2AL30-F1
#
_entry.id   AF-A0A3S2AL30-F1
#
_cell.length_a   1.000
_cell.length_b   1.000
_cell.length_c   1.000
_cell.angle_alpha   90.00
_cell.angle_beta   90.00
_cell.angle_gamma   90.00
#
_symmetry.space_group_name_H-M   'P 1'
#
loop_
_entity.id
_entity.type
_entity.pdbx_description
1 polymer ?
#
loop_
_entity_poly.entity_id
_entity_poly.type
_entity_poly.pdbx_seq_one_letter_code
_entity_poly.pdbx_strand_id
1 'polypeptide(L)' 'LSSFFTLVGTHGLHVTFGLVWLVVLMVQVSRHGLIAANQRRLMCLSMFWHFLDVIWIGVFTFVYLMGMLR' A
#
# COMPACT_ATOMS: atom_id res chain seq x y z
N LEU A 1 2.42 -15.79 -16.48
CA LEU A 1 3.27 -15.95 -15.28
C LEU A 1 4.00 -14.64 -14.90
N SER A 2 4.67 -13.94 -15.83
CA SER A 2 5.43 -12.71 -15.52
C SER A 2 4.59 -11.53 -15.02
N SER A 3 3.40 -11.30 -15.59
CA SER A 3 2.49 -10.23 -15.14
C SER A 3 2.09 -10.37 -13.67
N PHE A 4 1.93 -11.61 -13.20
CA PHE A 4 1.52 -11.93 -11.85
C PHE A 4 2.60 -11.58 -10.82
N PHE A 5 3.88 -11.87 -11.12
CA PHE A 5 5.02 -11.50 -10.29
C PHE A 5 5.30 -10.01 -10.29
N THR A 6 5.12 -9.31 -11.42
CA THR A 6 5.26 -7.85 -11.46
C THR A 6 4.17 -7.17 -10.63
N LEU A 7 2.92 -7.66 -10.70
CA LEU A 7 1.81 -7.15 -9.89
C LEU A 7 2.11 -7.40 -8.39
N VAL A 8 2.37 -8.65 -8.00
CA VAL A 8 2.63 -8.99 -6.58
C VAL A 8 3.86 -8.26 -6.05
N GLY A 9 4.89 -8.10 -6.89
CA GLY A 9 6.12 -7.39 -6.55
C GLY A 9 5.89 -5.91 -6.26
N THR A 10 5.13 -5.20 -7.10
CA THR A 10 4.81 -3.78 -6.84
C THR A 10 3.91 -3.61 -5.62
N HIS A 11 3.00 -4.55 -5.36
CA HIS A 11 2.16 -4.54 -4.16
C HIS A 11 2.98 -4.78 -2.89
N GLY A 12 3.87 -5.79 -2.87
CA GLY A 12 4.76 -6.05 -1.73
C GLY A 12 5.70 -4.88 -1.45
N LEU A 13 6.23 -4.24 -2.49
CA LEU A 13 7.04 -3.02 -2.36
C LEU A 13 6.23 -1.85 -1.80
N HIS A 14 4.97 -1.69 -2.23
CA HIS A 14 4.08 -0.68 -1.66
C HIS A 14 3.84 -0.92 -0.17
N VAL A 15 3.43 -2.15 0.21
CA VAL A 15 3.16 -2.56 1.60
C VAL A 15 4.36 -2.32 2.51
N THR A 16 5.54 -2.73 2.07
CA THR A 16 6.78 -2.48 2.82
C THR A 16 7.10 -0.99 2.94
N PHE A 17 6.86 -0.18 1.91
CA PHE A 17 7.07 1.26 1.97
C PHE A 17 6.16 1.95 3.00
N GLY A 18 4.88 1.60 3.05
CA GLY A 18 3.94 2.13 4.06
C GLY A 18 4.28 1.67 5.48
N LEU A 19 4.68 0.41 5.65
CA LEU A 19 5.08 -0.13 6.94
C LEU A 19 6.34 0.54 7.47
N VAL A 20 7.37 0.73 6.63
CA VAL A 20 8.60 1.44 6.99
C VAL A 20 8.27 2.87 7.40
N TRP A 21 7.40 3.55 6.66
CA TRP A 21 6.97 4.91 7.02
C TRP A 21 6.28 4.94 8.39
N LEU A 22 5.33 4.03 8.65
CA LEU A 22 4.63 3.89 9.93
C LEU A 22 5.60 3.65 11.10
N VAL A 23 6.59 2.79 10.91
CA VAL A 23 7.62 2.48 11.92
C VAL A 23 8.48 3.72 12.20
N VAL A 24 8.95 4.43 11.17
CA VAL A 24 9.72 5.68 11.34
C VAL A 24 8.91 6.73 12.11
N LEU A 25 7.60 6.83 11.83
CA LEU A 25 6.71 7.75 12.54
C LEU A 25 6.49 7.34 14.00
N MET A 26 6.37 6.04 14.31
CA MET A 26 6.30 5.55 15.69
C MET A 26 7.58 5.89 16.47
N VAL A 27 8.76 5.75 15.85
CA VAL A 27 10.03 6.12 16.48
C VAL A 27 10.13 7.64 16.69
N GLN A 28 9.69 8.46 15.72
CA GLN A 28 9.64 9.92 15.88
C GLN A 28 8.68 10.37 16.98
N VAL A 29 7.50 9.77 17.08
CA VAL A 29 6.51 10.07 18.12
C VAL A 29 7.03 9.70 19.51
N SER A 30 7.70 8.54 19.63
CA SER A 30 8.32 8.11 20.89
C SER A 30 9.44 9.05 21.37
N ARG A 31 10.12 9.74 20.45
CA ARG A 31 11.25 10.63 20.77
C ARG A 31 10.89 12.12 20.92
N HIS A 32 9.94 12.65 20.15
CA HIS A 32 9.64 14.10 20.09
C HIS A 32 8.22 14.50 20.56
N GLY A 33 7.35 13.57 20.95
CA GLY A 33 5.96 13.87 21.34
C GLY A 33 5.02 14.09 20.15
N LEU A 34 3.70 14.01 20.36
CA LEU A 34 2.67 13.94 19.30
C LEU A 34 2.69 15.14 18.35
N ILE A 35 3.30 14.95 17.17
CA ILE A 35 3.30 15.93 16.09
C ILE A 35 2.05 15.74 15.21
N ALA A 36 1.11 16.69 15.24
CA ALA A 36 -0.08 16.71 14.39
C ALA A 36 0.23 16.71 12.87
N ALA A 37 1.48 17.03 12.48
CA ALA A 37 1.92 16.95 11.08
C ALA A 37 2.02 15.50 10.58
N ASN A 38 2.27 14.52 11.45
CA ASN A 38 2.35 13.11 11.06
C ASN A 38 0.99 12.54 10.69
N GLN A 39 -0.04 12.90 11.44
CA GLN A 39 -1.40 12.41 11.19
C GLN A 39 -1.92 12.90 9.83
N ARG A 40 -1.57 14.13 9.43
CA ARG A 40 -1.86 14.64 8.08
C ARG A 40 -1.11 13.88 6.98
N ARG A 41 0.17 13.55 7.20
CA ARG A 41 0.94 12.73 6.25
C ARG A 41 0.37 11.31 6.13
N LEU A 42 -0.05 10.72 7.24
CA LEU A 42 -0.65 9.39 7.27
C LEU A 42 -2.01 9.36 6.56
N MET A 43 -2.87 10.36 6.75
CA MET A 43 -4.15 10.45 6.02
C MET A 43 -3.95 10.54 4.52
N CYS A 44 -3.02 11.39 4.07
CA CYS A 44 -2.77 11.58 2.65
C CYS A 44 -2.23 10.28 2.00
N LEU A 45 -1.31 9.61 2.70
CA LEU A 45 -0.73 8.34 2.25
C LEU A 45 -1.75 7.20 2.31
N SER A 46 -2.59 7.15 3.34
CA SER A 46 -3.69 6.17 3.48
C SER A 46 -4.75 6.33 2.39
N MET A 47 -5.05 7.56 1.96
CA MET A 47 -6.02 7.80 0.90
C MET A 47 -5.49 7.37 -0.47
N PHE A 48 -4.20 7.59 -0.72
CA PHE A 48 -3.50 7.05 -1.90
C PHE A 48 -3.42 5.52 -1.87
N TRP A 49 -3.16 4.95 -0.69
CA TRP A 49 -3.10 3.51 -0.48
C TRP A 49 -4.41 2.81 -0.81
N HIS A 50 -5.51 3.38 -0.33
CA HIS A 50 -6.84 2.83 -0.57
C HIS A 50 -7.21 2.85 -2.06
N PHE A 51 -6.81 3.90 -2.77
CA PHE A 51 -7.02 3.99 -4.21
C PHE A 51 -6.26 2.89 -4.97
N LEU A 52 -5.01 2.63 -4.58
CA LEU A 52 -4.16 1.61 -5.20
C LEU A 52 -4.66 0.20 -4.89
N ASP A 53 -5.15 -0.04 -3.67
CA ASP A 53 -5.81 -1.29 -3.24
C ASP A 53 -7.08 -1.61 -4.07
N VAL A 54 -7.91 -0.60 -4.35
CA VAL A 54 -9.12 -0.77 -5.18
C VAL A 54 -8.76 -1.16 -6.63
N ILE A 55 -7.79 -0.46 -7.24
CA ILE A 55 -7.31 -0.79 -8.60
C ILE A 55 -6.74 -2.21 -8.62
N TRP A 56 -6.00 -2.58 -7.57
CA TRP A 56 -5.43 -3.91 -7.41
C TRP A 56 -6.49 -5.00 -7.38
N ILE A 57 -7.54 -4.85 -6.57
CA ILE A 57 -8.68 -5.78 -6.51
C ILE A 57 -9.36 -5.91 -7.87
N GLY A 58 -9.52 -4.80 -8.58
CA GLY A 58 -10.08 -4.77 -9.94
C GLY A 58 -9.25 -5.58 -10.94
N VAL A 59 -7.92 -5.34 -10.98
CA VAL A 59 -7.00 -6.07 -11.86
C VAL A 59 -6.91 -7.54 -11.48
N PHE A 60 -6.84 -7.86 -10.18
CA PHE A 60 -6.80 -9.23 -9.69
C PHE A 60 -8.06 -9.96 -10.13
N THR A 61 -9.24 -9.37 -9.93
CA THR A 61 -10.52 -9.95 -10.36
C THR A 61 -10.57 -10.12 -11.88
N PHE A 62 -10.22 -9.10 -12.67
CA PHE A 62 -10.25 -9.20 -14.13
C PHE A 62 -9.27 -10.26 -14.66
N VAL A 63 -8.04 -10.28 -14.16
CA VAL A 63 -6.99 -11.18 -14.65
C VAL A 63 -7.21 -12.61 -14.18
N TYR A 64 -7.58 -12.84 -12.92
CA TYR A 64 -7.84 -14.20 -12.42
C TYR A 64 -9.15 -14.77 -12.95
N LEU A 65 -10.24 -14.00 -12.91
CA LEU A 65 -11.56 -14.52 -13.26
C LEU A 65 -11.69 -14.75 -14.78
N MET A 66 -11.15 -13.84 -15.60
CA MET A 66 -11.12 -14.02 -17.06
C MET A 66 -10.05 -15.05 -17.51
N GLY A 67 -9.00 -15.24 -16.72
CA GLY A 67 -7.98 -16.27 -16.95
C GLY A 67 -8.43 -17.68 -16.56
N MET A 68 -9.31 -17.83 -15.57
CA MET A 68 -9.91 -19.12 -15.17
C MET A 68 -11.06 -19.58 -16.08
N LEU A 69 -11.71 -18.66 -16.78
CA LEU A 69 -12.80 -18.96 -17.72
C LEU A 69 -12.31 -19.36 -19.13
N ARG A 70 -10.99 -19.49 -19.35
CA ARG A 70 -10.38 -20.06 -20.56
C ARG A 70 -9.61 -21.32 -20.24
#